data_AF-A0A1W9SE55-F1
#
_entry.id   AF-A0A1W9SE55-F1
#
_cell.length_a   1.000
_cell.length_b   1.000
_cell.length_c   1.000
_cell.angle_alpha   90.00
_cell.angle_beta   90.00
_cell.angle_gamma   90.00
#
_symmetry.space_group_name_H-M   'P 1'
#
loop_
_entity.id
_entity.type
_entity.pdbx_description
1 polymer ?
#
loop_
_entity_poly.entity_id
_entity_poly.type
_entity_poly.pdbx_seq_one_letter_code
_entity_poly.pdbx_strand_id
1 'polypeptide(L)' 'MIIGLVIYVRKSSGSSAALNTLKLDELEKESIFQALEVSKWIQKDAAKLLGVSPRSLNYKIKFHNIKHPSWKRNV' A
#
# COMPACT_ATOMS: atom_id res chain seq x y z
N MET A 1 0.84 11.46 41.13
CA MET A 1 -0.44 11.39 40.41
C MET A 1 -0.18 11.75 38.96
N ILE A 2 -0.38 10.77 38.06
CA ILE A 2 -0.71 10.95 36.63
C ILE A 2 0.44 11.49 35.76
N ILE A 3 1.43 10.65 35.43
CA ILE A 3 1.58 9.67 34.31
C ILE A 3 2.48 10.24 33.22
N GLY A 4 3.48 9.44 32.84
CA GLY A 4 4.48 9.79 31.85
C GLY A 4 3.85 10.20 30.54
N LEU A 5 4.26 11.38 30.07
CA LEU A 5 4.26 11.70 28.67
C LEU A 5 5.30 10.77 28.04
N VAL A 6 4.80 9.57 27.71
CA VAL A 6 5.43 8.63 26.81
C VAL A 6 5.92 9.45 25.64
N ILE A 7 7.23 9.66 25.60
CA ILE A 7 8.03 9.68 24.39
C ILE A 7 7.47 8.56 23.51
N TYR A 8 6.45 8.87 22.71
CA TYR A 8 6.20 8.12 21.50
C TYR A 8 7.40 8.50 20.63
N VAL A 9 8.51 7.80 20.89
CA VAL A 9 9.56 7.60 19.90
C VAL A 9 8.78 7.07 18.72
N ARG A 10 8.41 8.00 17.82
CA ARG A 10 7.97 7.70 16.47
C ARG A 10 8.99 6.70 15.99
N LYS A 11 8.61 5.43 15.86
CA LYS A 11 9.45 4.41 15.23
C LYS A 11 9.84 5.03 13.90
N SER A 12 11.08 5.53 13.80
CA SER A 12 11.70 5.76 12.53
C SER A 12 11.92 4.35 11.98
N SER A 13 10.89 3.78 11.36
CA SER A 13 11.05 2.68 10.43
C SER A 13 11.69 3.23 9.14
N GLY A 14 12.79 3.95 9.29
CA GLY A 14 13.87 3.94 8.32
C GLY A 14 14.60 2.60 8.45
N SER A 15 13.84 1.50 8.41
CA SER A 15 14.41 0.27 7.89
C SER A 15 14.40 0.49 6.41
N SER A 16 15.59 0.66 5.83
CA SER A 16 15.91 0.06 4.56
C SER A 16 14.97 -1.13 4.37
N ALA A 17 13.98 -1.00 3.49
CA ALA A 17 13.39 -2.14 2.84
C ALA A 17 14.55 -2.76 2.07
N ALA A 18 15.39 -3.48 2.80
CA ALA A 18 16.25 -4.49 2.24
C ALA A 18 15.35 -5.20 1.26
N LEU A 19 15.83 -5.37 0.04
CA LEU A 19 15.20 -6.16 -0.99
C LEU A 19 15.02 -7.57 -0.40
N ASN A 20 13.99 -7.75 0.42
CA ASN A 20 13.69 -8.99 1.15
C ASN A 20 13.47 -10.12 0.14
N THR A 21 13.22 -9.71 -1.10
CA THR A 21 13.10 -10.49 -2.30
C THR A 21 13.50 -9.61 -3.50
N LEU A 22 14.26 -10.17 -4.45
CA LEU A 22 14.46 -9.55 -5.77
C LEU A 22 13.31 -9.91 -6.73
N LYS A 23 12.25 -10.55 -6.24
CA LYS A 23 11.11 -10.93 -7.06
C LYS A 23 10.22 -9.71 -7.29
N LEU A 24 10.15 -9.32 -8.56
CA LEU A 24 9.37 -8.19 -9.02
C LEU A 24 7.88 -8.31 -8.64
N ASP A 25 7.32 -9.52 -8.69
CA ASP A 25 5.92 -9.79 -8.38
C ASP A 25 5.54 -9.41 -6.93
N GLU A 26 6.37 -9.83 -5.97
CA GLU A 26 6.16 -9.57 -4.55
C GLU A 26 6.32 -8.07 -4.25
N LEU A 27 7.35 -7.42 -4.81
CA LEU A 27 7.58 -5.97 -4.66
C LEU A 27 6.46 -5.14 -5.27
N GLU A 28 5.96 -5.54 -6.45
CA GLU A 28 4.85 -4.87 -7.11
C GLU A 28 3.58 -4.98 -6.26
N LYS A 29 3.27 -6.19 -5.78
CA LYS A 29 2.11 -6.44 -4.93
C LYS A 29 2.15 -5.61 -3.65
N GLU A 30 3.29 -5.60 -2.96
CA GLU A 30 3.48 -4.83 -1.73
C GLU A 30 3.30 -3.33 -1.99
N SER A 31 3.91 -2.80 -3.05
CA SER A 31 3.79 -1.39 -3.44
C SER A 31 2.33 -1.00 -3.71
N ILE A 32 1.57 -1.88 -4.37
CA ILE A 32 0.14 -1.67 -4.63
C ILE A 32 -0.66 -1.65 -3.33
N PHE A 33 -0.41 -2.58 -2.40
CA PHE A 33 -1.09 -2.61 -1.10
C PHE A 33 -0.81 -1.35 -0.29
N GLN A 34 0.45 -0.94 -0.18
CA GLN A 34 0.82 0.28 0.55
C GLN A 34 0.13 1.52 -0.04
N ALA A 35 0.13 1.67 -1.36
CA ALA A 35 -0.56 2.78 -2.02
C ALA A 35 -2.08 2.76 -1.80
N LEU A 36 -2.70 1.57 -1.82
CA LEU A 36 -4.12 1.39 -1.51
C LEU A 36 -4.42 1.78 -0.05
N GLU A 37 -3.62 1.35 0.91
CA GLU A 37 -3.82 1.71 2.32
C GLU A 37 -3.69 3.22 2.55
N VAL A 38 -2.62 3.85 2.03
CA VAL A 38 -2.39 5.29 2.14
C VAL A 38 -3.53 6.10 1.52
N SER A 39 -4.11 5.60 0.42
CA SER A 39 -5.25 6.23 -0.27
C SER A 39 -6.62 5.84 0.29
N LYS A 40 -6.70 5.16 1.44
CA LYS A 40 -7.97 4.67 2.03
C LYS A 40 -8.77 3.81 1.04
N TRP A 41 -8.06 2.99 0.26
CA TRP A 41 -8.58 2.07 -0.74
C TRP A 41 -9.27 2.74 -1.93
N ILE A 42 -8.98 4.01 -2.19
CA ILE A 42 -9.43 4.74 -3.38
C ILE A 42 -8.45 4.47 -4.52
N GLN A 43 -8.82 3.56 -5.44
CA GLN A 43 -7.94 3.12 -6.54
C GLN A 43 -7.42 4.27 -7.41
N LYS A 44 -8.23 5.30 -7.66
CA LYS A 44 -7.81 6.48 -8.43
C LYS A 44 -6.63 7.21 -7.77
N ASP A 45 -6.68 7.33 -6.45
CA ASP A 45 -5.68 8.05 -5.68
C ASP A 45 -4.44 7.18 -5.47
N ALA A 46 -4.60 5.88 -5.24
CA ALA A 46 -3.49 4.91 -5.26
C ALA A 46 -2.72 4.94 -6.59
N ALA A 47 -3.44 4.98 -7.73
CA ALA A 47 -2.80 5.05 -9.04
C ALA A 47 -1.97 6.33 -9.21
N LYS A 48 -2.49 7.45 -8.71
CA LYS A 48 -1.76 8.74 -8.69
C LYS A 48 -0.51 8.66 -7.82
N LEU A 49 -0.58 8.03 -6.64
CA LEU A 49 0.57 7.84 -5.74
C LEU A 49 1.67 6.98 -6.39
N LEU A 50 1.27 5.93 -7.12
CA LEU A 50 2.19 5.03 -7.83
C LEU A 50 2.71 5.61 -9.16
N GLY A 51 2.18 6.74 -9.62
CA GLY A 51 2.56 7.33 -10.91
C GLY A 51 2.11 6.51 -12.12
N VAL A 52 1.04 5.72 -12.00
CA VAL A 52 0.52 4.88 -13.08
C VAL A 52 -0.89 5.30 -13.48
N SER A 53 -1.35 4.85 -14.67
CA SER A 53 -2.74 5.08 -15.05
C SER A 53 -3.70 4.26 -14.14
N PRO A 54 -4.91 4.76 -13.85
CA PRO A 54 -5.91 3.99 -13.10
C PRO A 54 -6.25 2.64 -13.74
N ARG A 55 -6.22 2.57 -15.08
CA ARG A 55 -6.43 1.31 -15.83
C ARG A 55 -5.30 0.31 -15.58
N SER A 56 -4.04 0.78 -15.62
CA SER A 56 -2.87 -0.05 -15.33
C SER A 56 -2.93 -0.60 -13.90
N LEU A 57 -3.27 0.23 -12.92
CA LEU A 57 -3.44 -0.24 -11.54
C LEU A 57 -4.57 -1.28 -11.44
N ASN A 58 -5.71 -1.02 -12.09
CA ASN A 58 -6.83 -1.95 -12.08
C ASN A 58 -6.47 -3.34 -12.65
N TYR A 59 -5.64 -3.38 -13.69
CA TYR A 59 -5.12 -4.65 -14.20
C TYR A 59 -4.20 -5.37 -13.21
N LYS A 60 -3.32 -4.62 -12.53
CA LYS A 60 -2.44 -5.20 -11.52
C LYS A 60 -3.24 -5.71 -10.31
N ILE A 61 -4.28 -4.99 -9.89
CA ILE A 61 -5.21 -5.44 -8.83
C ILE A 61 -5.85 -6.78 -9.20
N LYS A 62 -6.35 -6.93 -10.43
CA LYS A 62 -6.87 -8.22 -10.95
C LYS A 62 -5.81 -9.31 -10.93
N PHE A 63 -4.64 -9.01 -11.48
CA PHE A 63 -3.53 -9.96 -11.62
C PHE A 63 -3.08 -10.50 -10.26
N HIS A 64 -2.92 -9.61 -9.28
CA HIS A 64 -2.56 -9.94 -7.90
C HIS A 64 -3.73 -10.44 -7.03
N ASN A 65 -4.93 -10.52 -7.61
CA ASN A 65 -6.18 -10.92 -6.95
C ASN A 65 -6.46 -10.14 -5.65
N ILE A 66 -6.19 -8.84 -5.66
CA ILE A 66 -6.40 -7.95 -4.52
C ILE A 66 -7.90 -7.61 -4.44
N LYS A 67 -8.50 -7.74 -3.26
CA LYS A 67 -9.92 -7.48 -3.02
C LYS A 67 -10.10 -6.59 -1.79
N HIS A 68 -11.15 -5.77 -1.81
CA HIS A 68 -11.51 -4.96 -0.67
C HIS A 68 -13.03 -4.79 -0.56
N PRO A 69 -13.65 -4.89 0.63
CA PRO A 69 -15.11 -4.82 0.80
C PRO A 69 -15.76 -3.53 0.30
N SER A 70 -15.03 -2.42 0.24
CA SER A 70 -15.56 -1.14 -0.25
C SER A 70 -15.76 -1.08 -1.76
N TRP A 71 -15.24 -2.04 -2.52
CA TRP A 71 -15.32 -2.03 -3.97
C TRP A 71 -16.60 -2.71 -4.46
N LYS A 72 -17.48 -1.93 -5.10
CA LYS A 72 -18.78 -2.40 -5.62
C LYS A 72 -18.66 -3.47 -6.70
N ARG A 73 -17.58 -3.43 -7.47
CA ARG A 73 -17.22 -4.45 -8.45
C ARG A 73 -15.90 -5.00 -7.98
N ASN A 74 -15.91 -6.24 -7.47
CA ASN A 74 -14.70 -7.04 -7.33
C ASN A 74 -14.18 -7.22 -8.75
N VAL A 75 -13.23 -6.38 -9.12
CA VAL A 75 -12.63 -6.44 -10.44
C VAL A 75 -11.77 -7.69 -10.53
#